data_AF-A0A955P5Z4-F1
#
_entry.id   AF-A0A955P5Z4-F1
#
_cell.length_a   1.000
_cell.length_b   1.000
_cell.length_c   1.000
_cell.angle_alpha   90.00
_cell.angle_beta   90.00
_cell.angle_gamma   90.00
#
_symmetry.space_group_name_H-M   'P 1'
#
loop_
_entity.id
_entity.type
_entity.pdbx_description
1 polymer ?
#
loop_
_entity_poly.entity_id
_entity_poly.type
_entity_poly.pdbx_seq_one_letter_code
_entity_poly.pdbx_strand_id
1 'polypeptide(L)'
;GLYRIERPVTEEGWIPQDWEFYFAPVEDGIEVLWVVETKDRGLPMYYSAQQCFRMSGKTNADWRRKVAETPAFSEYDLWAEQEKEKLPLASLSYFRVGGVWTPFPPTFQKKLSRTPDGRMLEKIAGLTEPEVERILDPQHPADFIMDAENGLMTRTNLEGGWLSGLYWERTTHLSDHHPADCLHAIVNLGPIPPMSKRAIRGKIYWMNGDLEDLAVKWMSDFPSEGKSW
;
A
#
# COMPACT_ATOMS: atom_id res chain seq x y z
N GLY A 1 -1.84 22.63 -7.30
CA GLY A 1 -0.97 23.33 -6.32
C GLY A 1 -0.17 22.29 -5.55
N LEU A 2 1.07 22.58 -5.18
CA LEU A 2 1.90 21.66 -4.40
C LEU A 2 1.56 21.80 -2.90
N TYR A 3 1.26 20.69 -2.22
CA TYR A 3 1.02 20.66 -0.78
C TYR A 3 2.21 20.03 -0.08
N ARG A 4 2.63 20.61 1.05
CA ARG A 4 3.74 20.10 1.87
C ARG A 4 3.23 19.80 3.27
N ILE A 5 3.60 18.63 3.79
CA ILE A 5 3.34 18.23 5.18
C ILE A 5 4.68 17.83 5.80
N GLU A 6 4.98 18.39 6.96
CA GLU A 6 6.14 18.03 7.77
C GLU A 6 5.68 17.25 8.99
N ARG A 7 6.40 16.19 9.33
CA ARG A 7 6.14 15.36 10.51
C ARG A 7 7.46 14.97 11.17
N PRO A 8 7.79 15.51 12.37
CA PRO A 8 8.84 14.95 13.18
C PRO A 8 8.40 13.57 13.69
N VAL A 9 9.29 12.60 13.64
CA VAL A 9 9.08 11.23 14.13
C VAL A 9 9.96 11.03 15.34
N THR A 10 9.34 11.04 16.51
CA THR A 10 10.00 10.95 17.82
C THR A 10 9.30 9.95 18.75
N GLU A 11 8.34 9.20 18.23
CA GLU A 11 7.57 8.23 18.99
C GLU A 11 8.43 7.03 19.42
N GLU A 12 8.05 6.41 20.53
CA GLU A 12 8.73 5.21 21.04
C GLU A 12 8.76 4.09 19.97
N GLY A 13 9.89 3.38 19.89
CA GLY A 13 10.14 2.35 18.87
C GLY A 13 10.68 2.90 17.54
N TRP A 14 10.62 4.21 17.31
CA TRP A 14 11.22 4.84 16.12
C TRP A 14 12.62 5.41 16.40
N ILE A 15 13.50 5.35 15.38
CA ILE A 15 14.74 6.12 15.37
C ILE A 15 14.35 7.56 15.00
N PRO A 16 14.76 8.59 15.77
CA PRO A 16 14.39 9.96 15.49
C PRO A 16 14.76 10.42 14.07
N GLN A 17 13.77 10.98 13.37
CA GLN A 17 13.88 11.40 11.97
C GLN A 17 12.78 12.41 11.65
N ASP A 18 12.93 13.15 10.55
CA ASP A 18 11.88 14.02 10.03
C ASP A 18 11.35 13.49 8.71
N TRP A 19 10.04 13.55 8.54
CA TRP A 19 9.37 13.22 7.30
C TRP A 19 8.80 14.48 6.66
N GLU A 20 9.04 14.64 5.37
CA GLU A 20 8.36 15.63 4.55
C GLU A 20 7.62 14.93 3.41
N PHE A 21 6.35 15.25 3.26
CA PHE A 21 5.53 14.77 2.15
C PHE A 21 5.21 15.95 1.26
N TYR A 22 5.48 15.80 -0.03
CA TYR A 22 5.08 16.73 -1.07
C TYR A 22 4.02 16.05 -1.93
N PHE A 23 2.83 16.63 -2.00
CA PHE A 23 1.71 16.13 -2.78
C PHE A 23 1.43 17.08 -3.93
N ALA A 24 1.52 16.56 -5.15
CA ALA A 24 1.19 17.28 -6.38
C ALA A 24 -0.05 16.62 -7.01
N PRO A 25 -1.24 17.25 -6.92
CA PRO A 25 -2.39 16.80 -7.66
C PRO A 25 -2.11 16.88 -9.17
N VAL A 26 -2.42 15.79 -9.85
CA VAL A 26 -2.32 15.62 -11.29
C VAL A 26 -3.66 15.12 -11.82
N GLU A 27 -3.81 15.00 -13.14
CA GLU A 27 -5.09 14.65 -13.78
C GLU A 27 -5.64 13.30 -13.31
N ASP A 28 -4.74 12.32 -13.11
CA ASP A 28 -5.06 10.93 -12.79
C ASP A 28 -4.78 10.58 -11.31
N GLY A 29 -4.70 11.58 -10.44
CA GLY A 29 -4.54 11.38 -8.99
C GLY A 29 -3.55 12.34 -8.34
N ILE A 30 -2.64 11.81 -7.53
CA ILE A 30 -1.71 12.59 -6.71
C ILE A 30 -0.33 11.95 -6.78
N GLU A 31 0.63 12.68 -7.33
CA GLU A 31 2.04 12.34 -7.20
C GLU A 31 2.54 12.71 -5.80
N VAL A 32 3.30 11.81 -5.19
CA VAL A 32 3.79 11.98 -3.83
C VAL A 32 5.31 11.81 -3.81
N LEU A 33 6.00 12.77 -3.19
CA LEU A 33 7.40 12.63 -2.82
C LEU A 33 7.49 12.58 -1.30
N TRP A 34 8.02 11.49 -0.77
CA TRP A 34 8.28 11.34 0.66
C TRP A 34 9.78 11.44 0.92
N VAL A 35 10.18 12.51 1.59
CA VAL A 35 11.56 12.74 2.03
C VAL A 35 11.70 12.31 3.48
N VAL A 36 12.61 11.39 3.74
CA VAL A 36 12.99 10.93 5.08
C VAL A 36 14.37 11.46 5.40
N GLU A 37 14.48 12.26 6.46
CA GLU A 37 15.72 12.84 6.97
C GLU A 37 16.10 12.22 8.31
N THR A 38 17.28 11.61 8.38
CA THR A 38 17.85 11.08 9.61
C THR A 38 18.56 12.18 10.41
N LYS A 39 18.65 11.98 11.72
CA LYS A 39 19.43 12.82 12.64
C LYS A 39 20.78 12.17 12.94
N ASP A 40 21.25 12.24 14.17
CA ASP A 40 22.54 11.69 14.60
C ASP A 40 22.65 10.16 14.45
N ARG A 41 21.52 9.48 14.23
CA ARG A 41 21.45 8.04 13.95
C ARG A 41 20.83 7.79 12.57
N GLY A 42 21.44 6.87 11.83
CA GLY A 42 20.89 6.38 10.56
C GLY A 42 19.80 5.32 10.74
N LEU A 43 19.13 4.97 9.64
CA LEU A 43 18.18 3.86 9.56
C LEU A 43 18.87 2.58 9.09
N PRO A 44 18.58 1.43 9.72
CA PRO A 44 19.14 0.14 9.33
C PRO A 44 18.57 -0.32 7.96
N MET A 45 19.11 -1.44 7.46
CA MET A 45 18.77 -1.98 6.14
C MET A 45 17.27 -2.26 5.96
N TYR A 46 16.64 -2.85 6.97
CA TYR A 46 15.21 -3.11 6.99
C TYR A 46 14.56 -2.21 8.04
N TYR A 47 13.95 -1.13 7.56
CA TYR A 47 13.29 -0.13 8.39
C TYR A 47 12.11 0.46 7.62
N SER A 48 10.91 -0.02 7.91
CA SER A 48 9.76 0.23 7.04
C SER A 48 8.67 1.02 7.74
N ALA A 49 7.87 1.74 6.96
CA ALA A 49 6.58 2.24 7.42
C ALA A 49 5.45 1.76 6.51
N GLN A 50 4.28 1.59 7.11
CA GLN A 50 3.06 1.28 6.40
C GLN A 50 2.40 2.58 5.92
N GLN A 51 2.26 2.72 4.61
CA GLN A 51 1.46 3.76 3.96
C GLN A 51 0.08 3.20 3.64
N CYS A 52 -0.95 3.95 4.03
CA CYS A 52 -2.33 3.50 4.01
C CYS A 52 -3.16 4.41 3.11
N PHE A 53 -3.87 3.81 2.14
CA PHE A 53 -4.91 4.48 1.38
C PHE A 53 -6.26 3.88 1.75
N ARG A 54 -7.09 4.67 2.43
CA ARG A 54 -8.35 4.23 3.03
C ARG A 54 -9.53 4.53 2.14
N MET A 55 -10.36 3.52 1.89
CA MET A 55 -11.56 3.61 1.06
C MET A 55 -12.77 3.01 1.79
N SER A 56 -13.15 3.60 2.92
CA SER A 56 -14.16 2.98 3.80
C SER A 56 -15.59 3.17 3.28
N GLY A 57 -16.45 2.20 3.52
CA GLY A 57 -17.88 2.26 3.24
C GLY A 57 -18.76 2.45 4.47
N LYS A 58 -20.07 2.35 4.24
CA LYS A 58 -21.11 2.60 5.25
C LYS A 58 -21.16 1.54 6.34
N THR A 59 -20.74 0.31 6.03
CA THR A 59 -20.75 -0.85 6.92
C THR A 59 -19.50 -0.95 7.79
N ASN A 60 -18.46 -0.15 7.52
CA ASN A 60 -17.29 -0.06 8.39
C ASN A 60 -17.62 0.63 9.73
N ALA A 61 -16.77 0.40 10.75
CA ALA A 61 -16.93 1.02 12.06
C ALA A 61 -16.91 2.56 11.99
N ASP A 62 -17.71 3.23 12.80
CA ASP A 62 -17.94 4.69 12.77
C ASP A 62 -16.67 5.54 12.74
N TRP A 63 -15.66 5.17 13.54
CA TRP A 63 -14.40 5.92 13.60
C TRP A 63 -13.63 5.87 12.27
N ARG A 64 -13.90 4.89 11.41
CA ARG A 64 -13.24 4.71 10.11
C ARG A 64 -13.87 5.58 9.04
N ARG A 65 -15.21 5.72 9.07
CA ARG A 65 -16.00 6.55 8.13
C ARG A 65 -15.65 8.03 8.19
N LYS A 66 -15.14 8.53 9.32
CA LYS A 66 -14.76 9.94 9.51
C LYS A 66 -13.59 10.43 8.63
N VAL A 67 -12.79 9.52 8.08
CA VAL A 67 -11.59 9.88 7.31
C VAL A 67 -11.87 9.94 5.81
N ALA A 68 -12.56 8.94 5.26
CA ALA A 68 -12.97 8.89 3.86
C ALA A 68 -14.13 7.90 3.69
N GLU A 69 -15.31 8.38 3.32
CA GLU A 69 -16.47 7.55 2.98
C GLU A 69 -16.58 7.42 1.45
N THR A 70 -16.22 6.25 0.92
CA THR A 70 -16.20 5.91 -0.51
C THR A 70 -16.87 4.55 -0.75
N PRO A 71 -18.21 4.43 -0.60
CA PRO A 71 -18.92 3.15 -0.64
C PRO A 71 -18.72 2.37 -1.95
N ALA A 72 -18.53 3.07 -3.06
CA ALA A 72 -18.27 2.46 -4.38
C ALA A 72 -16.99 1.61 -4.43
N PHE A 73 -16.06 1.83 -3.49
CA PHE A 73 -14.80 1.11 -3.35
C PHE A 73 -14.72 0.31 -2.04
N SER A 74 -15.84 0.14 -1.34
CA SER A 74 -15.85 -0.60 -0.08
C SER A 74 -16.10 -2.08 -0.32
N GLU A 75 -15.12 -2.91 0.03
CA GLU A 75 -15.29 -4.37 -0.01
C GLU A 75 -16.25 -4.82 1.08
N TYR A 76 -16.30 -4.14 2.23
CA TYR A 76 -17.24 -4.49 3.29
C TYR A 76 -18.69 -4.18 2.93
N ASP A 77 -18.95 -3.09 2.19
CA ASP A 77 -20.30 -2.79 1.71
C ASP A 77 -20.72 -3.83 0.66
N LEU A 78 -19.82 -4.18 -0.27
CA LEU A 78 -20.04 -5.26 -1.23
C LEU A 78 -20.33 -6.59 -0.54
N TRP A 79 -19.52 -6.99 0.44
CA TRP A 79 -19.68 -8.26 1.14
C TRP A 79 -20.97 -8.30 1.97
N ALA A 80 -21.36 -7.19 2.59
CA ALA A 80 -22.64 -7.11 3.32
C ALA A 80 -23.84 -7.34 2.38
N GLU A 81 -23.79 -6.82 1.15
CA GLU A 81 -24.81 -7.08 0.14
C GLU A 81 -24.77 -8.53 -0.35
N GLN A 82 -23.59 -9.07 -0.65
CA GLN A 82 -23.41 -10.46 -1.08
C GLN A 82 -23.86 -11.46 -0.01
N GLU A 83 -23.56 -11.22 1.27
CA GLU A 83 -24.02 -12.06 2.38
C GLU A 83 -25.55 -12.06 2.48
N LYS A 84 -26.18 -10.89 2.35
CA LYS A 84 -27.65 -10.75 2.34
C LYS A 84 -28.27 -11.55 1.19
N GLU A 85 -27.64 -11.56 0.04
CA GLU A 85 -28.09 -12.27 -1.16
C GLU A 85 -27.59 -13.73 -1.24
N LYS A 86 -26.77 -14.16 -0.29
CA LYS A 86 -26.09 -15.48 -0.25
C LYS A 86 -25.24 -15.75 -1.49
N LEU A 87 -24.60 -14.71 -2.01
CA LEU A 87 -23.64 -14.78 -3.10
C LEU A 87 -22.23 -15.05 -2.56
N PRO A 88 -21.35 -15.69 -3.36
CA PRO A 88 -19.92 -15.78 -3.03
C PRO A 88 -19.31 -14.39 -2.90
N LEU A 89 -18.36 -14.24 -1.96
CA LEU A 89 -17.64 -12.99 -1.81
C LEU A 89 -16.74 -12.73 -3.03
N ALA A 90 -16.68 -11.48 -3.47
CA ALA A 90 -15.78 -11.02 -4.54
C ALA A 90 -14.83 -9.95 -4.01
N SER A 91 -13.64 -9.83 -4.60
CA SER A 91 -12.70 -8.78 -4.22
C SER A 91 -12.76 -7.64 -5.22
N LEU A 92 -12.61 -6.42 -4.72
CA LEU A 92 -12.42 -5.21 -5.52
C LEU A 92 -10.94 -4.83 -5.62
N SER A 93 -10.09 -5.49 -4.84
CA SER A 93 -8.67 -5.19 -4.73
C SER A 93 -7.83 -6.13 -5.56
N TYR A 94 -6.87 -5.55 -6.27
CA TYR A 94 -5.99 -6.28 -7.17
C TYR A 94 -4.53 -5.87 -6.96
N PHE A 95 -3.64 -6.80 -7.24
CA PHE A 95 -2.19 -6.60 -7.31
C PHE A 95 -1.66 -7.37 -8.51
N ARG A 96 -0.40 -7.14 -8.89
CA ARG A 96 0.17 -7.76 -10.08
C ARG A 96 1.05 -8.96 -9.76
N VAL A 97 0.89 -10.02 -10.55
CA VAL A 97 1.67 -11.26 -10.46
C VAL A 97 1.97 -11.75 -11.87
N GLY A 98 3.25 -11.81 -12.25
CA GLY A 98 3.67 -12.40 -13.53
C GLY A 98 3.01 -11.76 -14.75
N GLY A 99 2.82 -10.45 -14.74
CA GLY A 99 2.24 -9.73 -15.86
C GLY A 99 0.72 -9.58 -15.82
N VAL A 100 0.02 -10.20 -14.87
CA VAL A 100 -1.46 -10.18 -14.79
C VAL A 100 -1.97 -9.60 -13.49
N TRP A 101 -3.17 -9.02 -13.55
CA TRP A 101 -3.90 -8.58 -12.37
C TRP A 101 -4.52 -9.77 -11.65
N THR A 102 -4.18 -9.92 -10.38
CA THR A 102 -4.69 -10.96 -9.49
C THR A 102 -5.50 -10.32 -8.37
N PRO A 103 -6.73 -10.79 -8.10
CA PRO A 103 -7.51 -10.29 -6.97
C PRO A 103 -6.90 -10.73 -5.64
N PHE A 104 -7.01 -9.89 -4.62
CA PHE A 104 -6.83 -10.36 -3.24
C PHE A 104 -7.93 -11.38 -2.92
N PRO A 105 -7.67 -12.43 -2.12
CA PRO A 105 -8.71 -13.37 -1.71
C PRO A 105 -9.81 -12.64 -0.93
N PRO A 106 -11.10 -12.74 -1.30
CA PRO A 106 -12.16 -11.96 -0.66
C PRO A 106 -12.51 -12.56 0.72
N THR A 107 -11.85 -12.06 1.77
CA THR A 107 -12.03 -12.53 3.14
C THR A 107 -11.87 -11.40 4.13
N PHE A 108 -12.48 -11.57 5.30
CA PHE A 108 -12.34 -10.67 6.45
C PHE A 108 -10.98 -10.76 7.13
N GLN A 109 -10.18 -11.77 6.79
CA GLN A 109 -8.83 -11.94 7.31
C GLN A 109 -7.84 -11.14 6.46
N LYS A 110 -6.97 -10.39 7.14
CA LYS A 110 -5.88 -9.65 6.50
C LYS A 110 -5.03 -10.59 5.64
N LYS A 111 -4.67 -10.11 4.44
CA LYS A 111 -3.76 -10.82 3.53
C LYS A 111 -2.50 -10.01 3.28
N LEU A 112 -1.39 -10.72 3.14
CA LEU A 112 -0.07 -10.15 2.86
C LEU A 112 0.50 -10.73 1.56
N SER A 113 1.06 -9.87 0.74
CA SER A 113 1.84 -10.28 -0.43
C SER A 113 3.22 -9.66 -0.36
N ARG A 114 4.25 -10.43 -0.70
CA ARG A 114 5.65 -9.99 -0.72
C ARG A 114 6.02 -9.53 -2.11
N THR A 115 6.77 -8.45 -2.20
CA THR A 115 7.48 -8.07 -3.42
C THR A 115 8.85 -8.75 -3.48
N PRO A 116 9.56 -8.73 -4.63
CA PRO A 116 10.95 -9.20 -4.70
C PRO A 116 11.88 -8.50 -3.69
N ASP A 117 11.69 -7.19 -3.49
CA ASP A 117 12.44 -6.39 -2.51
C ASP A 117 12.17 -6.85 -1.08
N GLY A 118 10.91 -7.13 -0.75
CA GLY A 118 10.53 -7.66 0.56
C GLY A 118 11.21 -8.98 0.84
N ARG A 119 11.08 -9.94 -0.08
CA ARG A 119 11.72 -11.27 0.04
C ARG A 119 13.24 -11.18 0.17
N MET A 120 13.87 -10.28 -0.57
CA MET A 120 15.31 -10.03 -0.45
C MET A 120 15.68 -9.53 0.96
N LEU A 121 14.94 -8.55 1.48
CA LEU A 121 15.23 -7.94 2.78
C LEU A 121 14.98 -8.90 3.95
N GLU A 122 13.90 -9.70 3.88
CA GLU A 122 13.64 -10.78 4.84
C GLU A 122 14.82 -11.74 4.91
N LYS A 123 15.33 -12.17 3.75
CA LYS A 123 16.48 -13.06 3.65
C LYS A 123 17.75 -12.45 4.23
N ILE A 124 18.02 -11.17 3.95
CA ILE A 124 19.17 -10.44 4.50
C ILE A 124 19.04 -10.31 6.03
N ALA A 125 17.84 -10.06 6.52
CA ALA A 125 17.55 -9.94 7.95
C ALA A 125 17.51 -11.31 8.67
N GLY A 126 17.51 -12.43 7.94
CA GLY A 126 17.41 -13.77 8.51
C GLY A 126 16.06 -14.06 9.14
N LEU A 127 14.99 -13.41 8.65
CA LEU A 127 13.65 -13.54 9.21
C LEU A 127 12.92 -14.74 8.61
N THR A 128 12.21 -15.46 9.46
CA THR A 128 11.23 -16.48 9.08
C THR A 128 9.87 -15.82 8.79
N GLU A 129 9.04 -16.49 8.00
CA GLU A 129 7.70 -16.02 7.67
C GLU A 129 6.83 -15.67 8.91
N PRO A 130 6.76 -16.51 9.97
CA PRO A 130 6.03 -16.15 11.20
C PRO A 130 6.61 -14.95 11.97
N GLU A 131 7.90 -14.64 11.79
CA GLU A 131 8.50 -13.44 12.37
C GLU A 131 8.11 -12.20 11.58
N VAL A 132 8.06 -12.30 10.25
CA VAL A 132 7.62 -11.20 9.39
C VAL A 132 6.15 -10.86 9.66
N GLU A 133 5.26 -11.85 9.73
CA GLU A 133 3.83 -11.62 10.04
C GLU A 133 3.67 -10.82 11.34
N ARG A 134 4.42 -11.22 12.38
CA ARG A 134 4.40 -10.56 13.69
C ARG A 134 4.95 -9.14 13.66
N ILE A 135 5.96 -8.87 12.83
CA ILE A 135 6.59 -7.55 12.71
C ILE A 135 5.70 -6.59 11.91
N LEU A 136 5.11 -7.06 10.82
CA LEU A 136 4.33 -6.20 9.91
C LEU A 136 3.00 -5.77 10.52
N ASP A 137 2.38 -6.60 11.36
CA ASP A 137 1.19 -6.21 12.12
C ASP A 137 1.01 -7.10 13.35
N PRO A 138 1.58 -6.70 14.50
CA PRO A 138 1.52 -7.49 15.72
C PRO A 138 0.10 -7.76 16.24
N GLN A 139 -0.88 -6.99 15.76
CA GLN A 139 -2.25 -6.97 16.29
C GLN A 139 -3.22 -7.83 15.48
N HIS A 140 -2.91 -8.09 14.21
CA HIS A 140 -3.79 -8.82 13.30
C HIS A 140 -2.99 -9.91 12.57
N PRO A 141 -3.21 -11.20 12.90
CA PRO A 141 -2.65 -12.30 12.13
C PRO A 141 -3.00 -12.11 10.65
N ALA A 142 -2.01 -12.33 9.79
CA ALA A 142 -2.17 -12.16 8.37
C ALA A 142 -1.63 -13.41 7.68
N ASP A 143 -2.33 -13.87 6.65
CA ASP A 143 -1.85 -14.98 5.85
C ASP A 143 -1.12 -14.44 4.63
N PHE A 144 0.03 -15.00 4.35
CA PHE A 144 0.69 -14.74 3.09
C PHE A 144 -0.04 -15.42 1.92
N ILE A 145 -0.20 -14.65 0.86
CA ILE A 145 -0.68 -15.10 -0.43
C ILE A 145 0.51 -15.15 -1.41
N MET A 146 0.23 -15.33 -2.70
CA MET A 146 1.27 -15.28 -3.71
C MET A 146 2.02 -13.95 -3.70
N ASP A 147 3.31 -14.03 -4.05
CA ASP A 147 4.17 -12.86 -4.15
C ASP A 147 3.71 -11.93 -5.29
N ALA A 148 3.67 -10.64 -4.98
CA ALA A 148 3.45 -9.58 -5.93
C ALA A 148 4.73 -9.37 -6.73
N GLU A 149 4.58 -9.02 -8.01
CA GLU A 149 5.73 -8.71 -8.85
C GLU A 149 6.35 -7.35 -8.50
N ASN A 150 5.54 -6.42 -7.98
CA ASN A 150 5.93 -5.06 -7.62
C ASN A 150 4.99 -4.48 -6.55
N GLY A 151 5.20 -3.21 -6.19
CA GLY A 151 4.41 -2.49 -5.18
C GLY A 151 3.08 -1.90 -5.66
N LEU A 152 2.62 -2.18 -6.88
CA LEU A 152 1.38 -1.64 -7.42
C LEU A 152 0.19 -2.47 -6.94
N MET A 153 -0.76 -1.80 -6.30
CA MET A 153 -2.06 -2.35 -5.96
C MET A 153 -3.16 -1.35 -6.29
N THR A 154 -4.36 -1.84 -6.48
CA THR A 154 -5.49 -1.00 -6.84
C THR A 154 -6.78 -1.55 -6.29
N ARG A 155 -7.78 -0.68 -6.19
CA ARG A 155 -9.15 -1.06 -5.96
C ARG A 155 -10.04 -0.48 -7.04
N THR A 156 -10.89 -1.32 -7.62
CA THR A 156 -11.89 -0.87 -8.59
C THR A 156 -13.19 -0.52 -7.90
N ASN A 157 -14.02 0.29 -8.56
CA ASN A 157 -15.44 0.33 -8.21
C ASN A 157 -16.14 -0.96 -8.67
N LEU A 158 -17.40 -1.12 -8.25
CA LEU A 158 -18.23 -2.29 -8.60
C LEU A 158 -18.40 -2.47 -10.11
N GLU A 159 -18.51 -1.38 -10.86
CA GLU A 159 -18.70 -1.42 -12.31
C GLU A 159 -17.40 -1.59 -13.11
N GLY A 160 -16.24 -1.52 -12.45
CA GLY A 160 -14.92 -1.67 -13.07
C GLY A 160 -14.48 -0.50 -13.98
N GLY A 161 -15.22 0.61 -13.99
CA GLY A 161 -14.92 1.79 -14.81
C GLY A 161 -14.14 2.89 -14.09
N TRP A 162 -13.94 2.75 -12.78
CA TRP A 162 -13.12 3.64 -11.97
C TRP A 162 -12.21 2.82 -11.07
N LEU A 163 -11.02 3.35 -10.83
CA LEU A 163 -10.05 2.72 -9.96
C LEU A 163 -9.32 3.73 -9.07
N SER A 164 -8.85 3.21 -7.95
CA SER A 164 -7.93 3.89 -7.07
C SER A 164 -6.69 3.03 -6.84
N GLY A 165 -5.57 3.46 -7.39
CA GLY A 165 -4.28 2.77 -7.29
C GLY A 165 -3.40 3.35 -6.19
N LEU A 166 -2.53 2.52 -5.64
CA LEU A 166 -1.46 2.93 -4.73
C LEU A 166 -0.16 2.29 -5.21
N TYR A 167 0.85 3.12 -5.41
CA TYR A 167 2.22 2.66 -5.65
C TYR A 167 3.21 3.50 -4.86
N TRP A 168 4.23 2.84 -4.32
CA TRP A 168 5.42 3.47 -3.77
C TRP A 168 6.66 2.71 -4.23
N GLU A 169 7.71 3.44 -4.59
CA GLU A 169 9.04 2.87 -4.73
C GLU A 169 9.45 2.19 -3.40
N ARG A 170 10.24 1.13 -3.48
CA ARG A 170 10.74 0.39 -2.30
C ARG A 170 9.62 -0.23 -1.44
N THR A 171 8.44 -0.44 -2.01
CA THR A 171 7.41 -1.25 -1.38
C THR A 171 7.93 -2.67 -1.24
N THR A 172 7.96 -3.16 -0.01
CA THR A 172 8.42 -4.51 0.35
C THR A 172 7.27 -5.49 0.42
N HIS A 173 6.14 -5.03 0.95
CA HIS A 173 4.96 -5.84 1.17
C HIS A 173 3.72 -5.04 0.83
N LEU A 174 2.71 -5.76 0.41
CA LEU A 174 1.36 -5.29 0.19
C LEU A 174 0.47 -5.95 1.22
N SER A 175 -0.48 -5.20 1.78
CA SER A 175 -1.51 -5.81 2.62
C SER A 175 -2.88 -5.22 2.33
N ASP A 176 -3.89 -6.05 2.43
CA ASP A 176 -5.29 -5.64 2.34
C ASP A 176 -6.15 -6.43 3.34
N HIS A 177 -7.44 -6.08 3.40
CA HIS A 177 -8.45 -6.64 4.29
C HIS A 177 -8.14 -6.36 5.76
N HIS A 178 -7.38 -5.28 6.00
CA HIS A 178 -7.36 -4.67 7.31
C HIS A 178 -8.78 -4.16 7.58
N PRO A 179 -9.31 -4.27 8.81
CA PRO A 179 -10.70 -3.92 9.09
C PRO A 179 -11.10 -2.44 8.80
N ALA A 180 -10.12 -1.59 8.48
CA ALA A 180 -10.32 -0.22 8.01
C ALA A 180 -10.62 -0.09 6.50
N ASP A 181 -10.65 -1.19 5.77
CA ASP A 181 -10.85 -1.27 4.33
C ASP A 181 -9.85 -0.43 3.53
N CYS A 182 -8.57 -0.75 3.74
CA CYS A 182 -7.46 0.03 3.23
C CYS A 182 -6.51 -0.83 2.42
N LEU A 183 -6.03 -0.25 1.33
CA LEU A 183 -4.83 -0.71 0.65
C LEU A 183 -3.59 -0.23 1.42
N HIS A 184 -2.67 -1.14 1.71
CA HIS A 184 -1.42 -0.82 2.39
C HIS A 184 -0.19 -1.19 1.56
N ALA A 185 0.70 -0.21 1.40
CA ALA A 185 2.06 -0.42 0.94
C ALA A 185 3.02 -0.32 2.13
N ILE A 186 3.80 -1.35 2.38
CA ILE A 186 4.85 -1.34 3.41
C ILE A 186 6.15 -0.94 2.73
N VAL A 187 6.58 0.30 2.95
CA VAL A 187 7.69 0.93 2.24
C VAL A 187 8.95 0.88 3.09
N ASN A 188 10.05 0.33 2.55
CA ASN A 188 11.33 0.32 3.24
C ASN A 188 12.04 1.67 3.08
N LEU A 189 12.22 2.35 4.21
CA LEU A 189 12.93 3.63 4.31
C LEU A 189 14.45 3.40 4.32
N GLY A 190 14.89 2.27 4.86
CA GLY A 190 16.28 1.87 5.04
C GLY A 190 17.04 1.48 3.78
N PRO A 191 18.39 1.53 3.77
CA PRO A 191 19.24 2.10 4.81
C PRO A 191 19.43 3.60 4.53
N ILE A 192 19.49 4.43 5.57
CA ILE A 192 19.83 5.86 5.43
C ILE A 192 20.94 6.17 6.43
N PRO A 193 22.12 6.67 6.02
CA PRO A 193 23.17 7.04 6.97
C PRO A 193 22.72 8.13 7.95
N PRO A 194 23.43 8.37 9.06
CA PRO A 194 23.20 9.56 9.90
C PRO A 194 23.28 10.87 9.08
N MET A 195 22.53 11.89 9.51
CA MET A 195 22.54 13.24 8.94
C MET A 195 22.34 13.26 7.41
N SER A 196 21.50 12.35 6.91
CA SER A 196 21.28 12.13 5.47
C SER A 196 19.80 12.12 5.14
N LYS A 197 19.48 12.26 3.85
CA LYS A 197 18.09 12.25 3.36
C LYS A 197 17.91 11.22 2.25
N ARG A 198 16.71 10.68 2.15
CA ARG A 198 16.24 9.92 0.97
C ARG A 198 14.88 10.44 0.55
N ALA A 199 14.70 10.63 -0.76
CA ALA A 199 13.40 10.81 -1.36
C ALA A 199 12.89 9.46 -1.89
N ILE A 200 11.62 9.16 -1.66
CA ILE A 200 10.92 7.98 -2.13
C ILE A 200 9.70 8.48 -2.92
N ARG A 201 9.58 8.07 -4.17
CA ARG A 201 8.42 8.47 -4.99
C ARG A 201 7.26 7.50 -4.75
N GLY A 202 6.07 8.05 -4.79
CA GLY A 202 4.83 7.30 -4.79
C GLY A 202 3.78 8.01 -5.62
N LYS A 203 2.68 7.30 -5.88
CA LYS A 203 1.52 7.85 -6.55
C LYS A 203 0.26 7.19 -6.01
N ILE A 204 -0.73 8.02 -5.72
CA ILE A 204 -2.10 7.59 -5.50
C ILE A 204 -2.81 7.87 -6.82
N TYR A 205 -3.26 6.84 -7.51
CA TYR A 205 -4.05 6.97 -8.72
C TYR A 205 -5.51 7.14 -8.35
N TRP A 206 -6.20 8.02 -9.07
CA TRP A 206 -7.64 8.19 -9.02
C TRP A 206 -8.09 8.51 -10.44
N MET A 207 -8.51 7.48 -11.18
CA MET A 207 -8.77 7.61 -12.61
C MET A 207 -9.95 6.78 -13.09
N ASN A 208 -10.57 7.27 -14.15
CA ASN A 208 -11.53 6.53 -14.96
C ASN A 208 -10.74 5.64 -15.93
N GLY A 209 -11.13 4.37 -16.02
CA GLY A 209 -10.43 3.36 -16.80
C GLY A 209 -10.46 2.01 -16.09
N ASP A 210 -9.86 1.02 -16.74
CA ASP A 210 -9.75 -0.34 -16.22
C ASP A 210 -8.35 -0.66 -15.67
N LEU A 211 -8.16 -1.90 -15.23
CA LEU A 211 -6.90 -2.39 -14.67
C LEU A 211 -5.73 -2.28 -15.68
N GLU A 212 -5.97 -2.46 -16.97
CA GLU A 212 -4.92 -2.37 -17.99
C GLU A 212 -4.53 -0.92 -18.25
N ASP A 213 -5.50 0.01 -18.25
CA ASP A 213 -5.23 1.45 -18.30
C ASP A 213 -4.30 1.88 -17.16
N LEU A 214 -4.54 1.41 -15.93
CA LEU A 214 -3.67 1.67 -14.79
C LEU A 214 -2.27 1.06 -14.99
N ALA A 215 -2.17 -0.17 -15.49
CA ALA A 215 -0.87 -0.80 -15.72
C ALA A 215 -0.02 0.00 -16.73
N VAL A 216 -0.63 0.40 -17.85
CA VAL A 216 0.02 1.25 -18.87
C VAL A 216 0.45 2.58 -18.26
N LYS A 217 -0.43 3.22 -17.50
CA LYS A 217 -0.14 4.51 -16.87
C LYS A 217 1.00 4.41 -15.85
N TRP A 218 0.95 3.40 -14.98
CA TRP A 218 2.01 3.14 -14.00
C TRP A 218 3.37 2.89 -14.67
N MET A 219 3.42 2.09 -15.73
CA MET A 219 4.67 1.86 -16.47
C MET A 219 5.24 3.14 -17.09
N SER A 220 4.38 4.08 -17.50
CA SER A 220 4.81 5.39 -17.99
C SER A 220 5.36 6.27 -16.87
N ASP A 221 4.75 6.24 -15.69
CA ASP A 221 5.14 7.09 -14.55
C ASP A 221 6.38 6.55 -13.81
N PHE A 222 6.61 5.24 -13.90
CA PHE A 222 7.70 4.48 -13.26
C PHE A 222 8.42 3.53 -14.26
N PRO A 223 9.11 4.08 -15.30
CA PRO A 223 9.67 3.27 -16.40
C PRO A 223 10.83 2.36 -16.00
N SER A 224 11.47 2.60 -14.83
CA SER A 224 12.51 1.72 -14.28
C SER A 224 11.93 0.45 -13.65
N GLU A 225 10.66 0.47 -13.26
CA GLU A 225 9.99 -0.60 -12.51
C GLU A 225 9.27 -1.58 -13.44
N GLY A 226 8.85 -1.11 -14.62
CA GLY A 226 8.28 -1.95 -15.68
C GLY A 226 9.30 -2.84 -16.41
N LYS A 227 10.59 -2.74 -16.07
CA LYS A 227 11.64 -3.62 -16.58
C LYS A 227 11.90 -4.71 -15.55
N SER A 228 11.08 -5.76 -15.55
CA SER A 228 11.44 -7.00 -14.86
C SER A 228 12.77 -7.52 -15.41
N TRP A 229 13.70 -7.86 -14.52
CA TRP A 229 14.95 -8.56 -14.84
C TRP A 229 14.71 -9.91 -15.50
#